data_AF-A0A928EVZ9-F1
#
_entry.id   AF-A0A928EVZ9-F1
#
_cell.length_a   1.000
_cell.length_b   1.000
_cell.length_c   1.000
_cell.angle_alpha   90.00
_cell.angle_beta   90.00
_cell.angle_gamma   90.00
#
_symmetry.space_group_name_H-M   'P 1'
#
loop_
_entity.id
_entity.type
_entity.pdbx_description
1 polymer ?
#
loop_
_entity_poly.entity_id
_entity_poly.type
_entity_poly.pdbx_seq_one_letter_code
_entity_poly.pdbx_strand_id
1 'polypeptide(L)'
;MVQIWVLVVSVVAAIVVAGAAGCSIGFAIRKNFGEKKIGSAEQEAARIVEEGKKNAEAKKKELLLEGKEEVLRLRNETERDLKERRTEISRQERRLVQKEENLDKKTEALERKNEQLDEKLKANDIVKEQIRMVLTQHLTRLEEISGYTAEEAKAELMHRVESEAKHDMAQKLDELEAQFKEEAESKARNLLSLAIQRCAADHVTEATVSAVALPNEEMKGRIIGREGRNIQKLETLTGVELIIDDTPETIAISGFDPVRREIARLT
;
A
#
# COMPACT_ATOMS: atom_id res chain seq x y z
N MET A 1 -1.83 105.79 -133.95
CA MET A 1 -2.34 105.87 -132.55
C MET A 1 -3.37 104.81 -132.20
N VAL A 2 -4.35 104.48 -133.08
CA VAL A 2 -5.42 103.50 -132.79
C VAL A 2 -4.90 102.07 -132.51
N GLN A 3 -3.86 101.61 -133.21
CA GLN A 3 -3.28 100.27 -133.02
C GLN A 3 -2.68 100.02 -131.63
N ILE A 4 -2.13 101.04 -130.96
CA ILE A 4 -1.48 100.88 -129.64
C ILE A 4 -2.52 100.69 -128.54
N TRP A 5 -3.64 101.41 -128.59
CA TRP A 5 -4.73 101.28 -127.62
C TRP A 5 -5.42 99.91 -127.68
N VAL A 6 -5.60 99.36 -128.89
CA VAL A 6 -6.16 98.02 -129.07
C VAL A 6 -5.25 96.95 -128.45
N LEU A 7 -3.92 97.10 -128.53
CA LEU A 7 -2.95 96.20 -127.90
C LEU A 7 -2.97 96.30 -126.36
N VAL A 8 -3.07 97.51 -125.80
CA VAL A 8 -3.11 97.67 -124.33
C VAL A 8 -4.40 97.08 -123.75
N VAL A 9 -5.55 97.32 -124.39
CA VAL A 9 -6.84 96.77 -123.95
C VAL A 9 -6.86 95.25 -124.07
N SER A 10 -6.30 94.67 -125.14
CA SER A 10 -6.24 93.20 -125.28
C SER A 10 -5.33 92.55 -124.25
N VAL A 11 -4.20 93.17 -123.88
CA VAL A 11 -3.30 92.69 -122.82
C VAL A 11 -3.97 92.77 -121.45
N VAL A 12 -4.64 93.87 -121.11
CA VAL A 12 -5.36 94.00 -119.83
C VAL A 12 -6.52 93.00 -119.75
N ALA A 13 -7.29 92.82 -120.83
CA ALA A 13 -8.33 91.80 -120.89
C ALA A 13 -7.75 90.38 -120.72
N ALA A 14 -6.62 90.08 -121.35
CA ALA A 14 -5.94 88.79 -121.20
C ALA A 14 -5.47 88.55 -119.75
N ILE A 15 -4.95 89.57 -119.06
CA ILE A 15 -4.54 89.46 -117.65
C ILE A 15 -5.74 89.23 -116.73
N VAL A 16 -6.84 89.94 -116.94
CA VAL A 16 -8.08 89.75 -116.15
C VAL A 16 -8.66 88.37 -116.36
N VAL A 17 -8.70 87.89 -117.61
CA VAL A 17 -9.16 86.53 -117.94
C VAL A 17 -8.24 85.48 -117.33
N ALA A 18 -6.92 85.66 -117.42
CA ALA A 18 -5.95 84.75 -116.81
C ALA A 18 -6.04 84.73 -115.27
N GLY A 19 -6.25 85.89 -114.63
CA GLY A 19 -6.46 86.01 -113.18
C GLY A 19 -7.76 85.36 -112.72
N ALA A 20 -8.86 85.59 -113.42
CA ALA A 20 -10.15 84.97 -113.13
C ALA A 20 -10.10 83.44 -113.33
N ALA A 21 -9.44 82.98 -114.39
CA ALA A 21 -9.21 81.55 -114.63
C ALA A 21 -8.32 80.94 -113.54
N GLY A 22 -7.23 81.61 -113.16
CA GLY A 22 -6.33 81.18 -112.08
C GLY A 22 -7.02 81.08 -110.71
N CYS A 23 -7.82 82.08 -110.33
CA CYS A 23 -8.61 82.05 -109.10
C CYS A 23 -9.67 80.95 -109.11
N SER A 24 -10.34 80.74 -110.25
CA SER A 24 -11.36 79.70 -110.40
C SER A 24 -10.75 78.30 -110.30
N ILE A 25 -9.61 78.07 -110.97
CA ILE A 25 -8.86 76.81 -110.90
C ILE A 25 -8.30 76.59 -109.49
N GLY A 26 -7.72 77.62 -108.86
CA GLY A 26 -7.20 77.55 -107.49
C GLY A 26 -8.30 77.26 -106.46
N PHE A 27 -9.48 77.87 -106.60
CA PHE A 27 -10.64 77.59 -105.75
C PHE A 27 -11.16 76.17 -105.98
N ALA A 28 -11.24 75.70 -107.23
CA ALA A 28 -11.66 74.34 -107.55
C ALA A 28 -10.69 73.30 -106.98
N ILE A 29 -9.37 73.51 -107.08
CA ILE A 29 -8.35 72.63 -106.49
C ILE A 29 -8.46 72.65 -104.96
N ARG A 30 -8.57 73.83 -104.32
CA ARG A 30 -8.68 73.94 -102.86
C ARG A 30 -9.96 73.29 -102.35
N LYS A 31 -11.08 73.46 -103.06
CA LYS A 31 -12.36 72.80 -102.76
C LYS A 31 -12.24 71.28 -102.86
N ASN A 32 -11.67 70.77 -103.94
CA ASN A 32 -11.51 69.33 -104.17
C ASN A 32 -10.53 68.69 -103.15
N PHE A 33 -9.42 69.36 -102.80
CA PHE A 33 -8.51 68.88 -101.75
C PHE A 33 -9.15 68.92 -100.35
N GLY A 34 -9.94 69.96 -100.05
CA GLY A 34 -10.70 70.06 -98.80
C GLY A 34 -11.73 68.94 -98.66
N GLU A 35 -12.55 68.74 -99.71
CA GLU A 35 -13.54 67.66 -99.78
C GLU A 35 -12.90 66.27 -99.69
N LYS A 36 -11.78 66.04 -100.38
CA LYS A 36 -11.02 64.78 -100.26
C LYS A 36 -10.46 64.57 -98.85
N LYS A 37 -9.92 65.61 -98.21
CA LYS A 37 -9.36 65.50 -96.85
C LYS A 37 -10.46 65.24 -95.81
N ILE A 38 -11.61 65.91 -95.93
CA ILE A 38 -12.80 65.66 -95.10
C ILE A 38 -13.31 64.23 -95.34
N GLY A 39 -13.49 63.82 -96.60
CA GLY A 39 -13.93 62.47 -96.94
C GLY A 39 -12.97 61.38 -96.43
N SER A 40 -11.65 61.61 -96.49
CA SER A 40 -10.66 60.69 -95.91
C SER A 40 -10.72 60.62 -94.38
N ALA A 41 -10.98 61.74 -93.71
CA ALA A 41 -11.12 61.78 -92.26
C ALA A 41 -12.42 61.12 -91.80
N GLU A 42 -13.51 61.29 -92.55
CA GLU A 42 -14.78 60.60 -92.33
C GLU A 42 -14.65 59.09 -92.54
N GLN A 43 -13.95 58.65 -93.59
CA GLN A 43 -13.66 57.23 -93.83
C GLN A 43 -12.80 56.63 -92.71
N GLU A 44 -11.77 57.34 -92.24
CA GLU A 44 -10.93 56.85 -91.15
C GLU A 44 -11.70 56.81 -89.82
N ALA A 45 -12.52 57.82 -89.53
CA ALA A 45 -13.40 57.80 -88.36
C ALA A 45 -14.41 56.65 -88.42
N ALA A 46 -15.02 56.40 -89.59
CA ALA A 46 -15.91 55.26 -89.79
C ALA A 46 -15.19 53.92 -89.59
N ARG A 47 -13.96 53.80 -90.08
CA ARG A 47 -13.11 52.61 -89.90
C ARG A 47 -12.79 52.37 -88.43
N ILE A 48 -12.38 53.39 -87.68
CA ILE A 48 -12.09 53.29 -86.25
C ILE A 48 -13.33 52.85 -85.47
N VAL A 49 -14.51 53.39 -85.80
CA VAL A 49 -15.77 52.98 -85.15
C VAL A 49 -16.13 51.55 -85.49
N GLU A 50 -15.96 51.12 -86.75
CA GLU A 50 -16.23 49.74 -87.16
C GLU A 50 -15.27 48.75 -86.49
N GLU A 51 -13.98 49.10 -86.44
CA GLU A 51 -12.95 48.30 -85.76
C GLU A 51 -13.21 48.22 -84.25
N GLY A 52 -13.58 49.34 -83.63
CA GLY A 52 -13.99 49.38 -82.22
C GLY A 52 -15.20 48.48 -81.94
N LYS A 53 -16.21 48.47 -82.83
CA LYS A 53 -17.36 47.56 -82.73
C LYS A 53 -16.95 46.10 -82.88
N LYS A 54 -16.10 45.76 -83.86
CA LYS A 54 -15.60 44.39 -84.05
C LYS A 54 -14.78 43.92 -82.85
N ASN A 55 -13.92 44.77 -82.30
CA ASN A 55 -13.12 44.46 -81.12
C ASN A 55 -14.00 44.29 -79.87
N ALA A 56 -15.03 45.13 -79.68
CA ALA A 56 -15.99 44.99 -78.58
C ALA A 56 -16.80 43.69 -78.71
N GLU A 57 -17.26 43.34 -79.91
CA GLU A 57 -17.95 42.07 -80.15
C GLU A 57 -17.04 40.85 -79.93
N ALA A 58 -15.78 40.92 -80.38
CA ALA A 58 -14.79 39.89 -80.13
C ALA A 58 -14.52 39.73 -78.64
N LYS A 59 -14.30 40.83 -77.91
CA LYS A 59 -14.05 40.79 -76.46
C LYS A 59 -15.26 40.28 -75.67
N LYS A 60 -16.48 40.63 -76.09
CA LYS A 60 -17.71 40.10 -75.50
C LYS A 60 -17.82 38.59 -75.72
N LYS A 61 -17.50 38.09 -76.91
CA LYS A 61 -17.52 36.64 -77.21
C LYS A 61 -16.44 35.89 -76.41
N GLU A 62 -15.24 36.46 -76.31
CA GLU A 62 -14.14 35.92 -75.50
C GLU A 62 -14.54 35.79 -74.03
N LEU A 63 -15.04 36.87 -73.40
CA LEU A 63 -15.48 36.85 -72.00
C LEU A 63 -16.64 35.85 -71.77
N LEU A 64 -17.55 35.72 -72.73
CA LEU A 64 -18.64 34.74 -72.65
C LEU A 64 -18.12 33.30 -72.79
N LEU A 65 -17.08 33.06 -73.57
CA LEU A 65 -16.43 31.75 -73.70
C LEU A 65 -15.65 31.41 -72.45
N GLU A 66 -14.81 32.32 -71.95
CA GLU A 66 -14.08 32.16 -70.68
C GLU A 66 -15.04 31.90 -69.51
N GLY A 67 -16.13 32.68 -69.41
CA GLY A 67 -17.13 32.46 -68.37
C GLY A 67 -17.83 31.10 -68.49
N LYS A 68 -18.08 30.62 -69.72
CA LYS A 68 -18.63 29.26 -69.93
C LYS A 68 -17.63 28.17 -69.57
N GLU A 69 -16.36 28.34 -69.92
CA GLU A 69 -15.29 27.40 -69.58
C GLU A 69 -15.09 27.32 -68.06
N GLU A 70 -15.08 28.46 -67.36
CA GLU A 70 -14.96 28.51 -65.90
C GLU A 70 -16.16 27.81 -65.22
N VAL A 71 -17.38 28.05 -65.70
CA VAL A 71 -18.59 27.39 -65.20
C VAL A 71 -18.55 25.87 -65.44
N LEU A 72 -18.09 25.43 -66.61
CA LEU A 72 -17.92 24.01 -66.91
C LEU A 72 -16.83 23.37 -66.04
N ARG A 73 -15.70 24.06 -65.83
CA ARG A 73 -14.63 23.59 -64.94
C ARG A 73 -15.15 23.44 -63.52
N LEU A 74 -15.79 24.46 -62.98
CA LEU A 74 -16.33 24.45 -61.62
C LEU A 74 -17.41 23.36 -61.45
N ARG A 75 -18.26 23.15 -62.46
CA ARG A 75 -19.23 22.05 -62.45
C ARG A 75 -18.54 20.70 -62.39
N ASN A 76 -17.54 20.46 -63.24
CA ASN A 76 -16.81 19.19 -63.28
C ASN A 76 -16.05 18.93 -61.96
N GLU A 77 -15.44 19.94 -61.36
CA GLU A 77 -14.80 19.84 -60.04
C GLU A 77 -15.83 19.51 -58.96
N THR A 78 -16.96 20.24 -58.92
CA THR A 78 -18.03 19.99 -57.95
C THR A 78 -18.62 18.58 -58.10
N GLU A 79 -18.82 18.10 -59.33
CA GLU A 79 -19.32 16.74 -59.58
C GLU A 79 -18.32 15.66 -59.14
N ARG A 80 -17.02 15.90 -59.30
CA ARG A 80 -15.97 15.01 -58.79
C ARG A 80 -15.98 14.99 -57.27
N ASP A 81 -15.98 16.14 -56.62
CA ASP A 81 -16.01 16.27 -55.16
C ASP A 81 -17.25 15.61 -54.57
N LEU A 82 -18.43 15.83 -55.17
CA LEU A 82 -19.67 15.19 -54.75
C LEU A 82 -19.61 13.68 -54.90
N LYS A 83 -19.00 13.18 -55.98
CA LYS A 83 -18.81 11.74 -56.20
C LYS A 83 -17.88 11.14 -55.15
N GLU A 84 -16.76 11.79 -54.85
CA GLU A 84 -15.82 11.36 -53.81
C GLU A 84 -16.44 11.39 -52.42
N ARG A 85 -17.18 12.45 -52.08
CA ARG A 85 -17.95 12.51 -50.82
C ARG A 85 -18.99 11.41 -50.74
N ARG A 86 -19.71 11.13 -51.83
CA ARG A 86 -20.71 10.06 -51.87
C ARG A 86 -20.07 8.68 -51.67
N THR A 87 -18.89 8.41 -52.25
CA THR A 87 -18.19 7.13 -52.04
C THR A 87 -17.63 7.02 -50.63
N GLU A 88 -17.10 8.11 -50.06
CA GLU A 88 -16.64 8.17 -48.68
C GLU A 88 -17.79 7.88 -47.70
N ILE A 89 -18.93 8.56 -47.84
CA ILE A 89 -20.13 8.35 -47.03
C ILE A 89 -20.60 6.90 -47.12
N SER A 90 -20.73 6.35 -48.34
CA SER A 90 -21.16 4.95 -48.51
C SER A 90 -20.19 3.96 -47.85
N ARG A 91 -18.88 4.23 -47.87
CA ARG A 91 -17.89 3.40 -47.19
C ARG A 91 -18.01 3.50 -45.67
N GLN A 92 -18.26 4.69 -45.13
CA GLN A 92 -18.48 4.91 -43.71
C GLN A 92 -19.78 4.23 -43.24
N GLU A 93 -20.88 4.37 -43.99
CA GLU A 93 -22.15 3.69 -43.73
C GLU A 93 -21.99 2.18 -43.67
N ARG A 94 -21.36 1.56 -44.67
CA ARG A 94 -21.09 0.10 -44.65
C ARG A 94 -20.28 -0.33 -43.43
N ARG A 95 -19.30 0.47 -43.01
CA ARG A 95 -18.51 0.20 -41.82
C ARG A 95 -19.32 0.34 -40.54
N LEU A 96 -20.24 1.30 -40.48
CA LEU A 96 -21.15 1.50 -39.35
C LEU A 96 -22.14 0.34 -39.24
N VAL A 97 -22.80 -0.05 -40.34
CA VAL A 97 -23.71 -1.21 -40.37
C VAL A 97 -22.99 -2.48 -39.93
N GLN A 98 -21.77 -2.72 -40.43
CA GLN A 98 -21.00 -3.89 -39.99
C GLN A 98 -20.66 -3.86 -38.49
N LYS A 99 -20.41 -2.67 -37.92
CA LYS A 99 -20.18 -2.52 -36.48
C LYS A 99 -21.45 -2.75 -35.68
N GLU A 100 -22.59 -2.24 -36.15
CA GLU A 100 -23.91 -2.43 -35.54
C GLU A 100 -24.27 -3.92 -35.51
N GLU A 101 -24.20 -4.64 -36.63
CA GLU A 101 -24.42 -6.08 -36.67
C GLU A 101 -23.49 -6.87 -35.74
N ASN A 102 -22.23 -6.44 -35.60
CA ASN A 102 -21.28 -7.08 -34.69
C ASN A 102 -21.59 -6.77 -33.22
N LEU A 103 -22.13 -5.59 -32.92
CA LEU A 103 -22.59 -5.24 -31.58
C LEU A 103 -23.84 -6.03 -31.23
N ASP A 104 -24.82 -6.12 -32.13
CA ASP A 104 -26.04 -6.90 -31.92
C ASP A 104 -25.73 -8.37 -31.63
N LYS A 105 -24.85 -9.00 -32.42
CA LYS A 105 -24.39 -10.37 -32.16
C LYS A 105 -23.72 -10.53 -30.80
N LYS A 106 -22.95 -9.53 -30.34
CA LYS A 106 -22.33 -9.56 -29.02
C LYS A 106 -23.35 -9.38 -27.91
N THR A 107 -24.34 -8.51 -28.10
CA THR A 107 -25.44 -8.28 -27.17
C THR A 107 -26.25 -9.56 -26.99
N GLU A 108 -26.68 -10.19 -28.08
CA GLU A 108 -27.40 -11.48 -28.02
C GLU A 108 -26.57 -12.58 -27.33
N ALA A 109 -25.26 -12.65 -27.61
CA ALA A 109 -24.39 -13.61 -26.95
C ALA A 109 -24.22 -13.35 -25.44
N LEU A 110 -24.21 -12.08 -25.03
CA LEU A 110 -24.18 -11.68 -23.62
C LEU A 110 -25.50 -11.97 -22.91
N GLU A 111 -26.63 -11.69 -23.55
CA GLU A 111 -27.96 -11.99 -23.02
C GLU A 111 -28.12 -13.50 -22.77
N ARG A 112 -27.76 -14.34 -23.75
CA ARG A 112 -27.78 -15.80 -23.59
C ARG A 112 -26.88 -16.28 -22.44
N LYS A 113 -25.71 -15.66 -22.26
CA LYS A 113 -24.82 -15.98 -21.14
C LYS A 113 -25.41 -15.55 -19.79
N ASN A 114 -26.07 -14.39 -19.74
CA ASN A 114 -26.73 -13.92 -18.53
C ASN A 114 -27.91 -14.81 -18.15
N GLU A 115 -28.73 -15.23 -19.11
CA GLU A 115 -29.82 -16.20 -18.88
C GLU A 115 -29.28 -17.53 -18.34
N GLN A 116 -28.24 -18.09 -18.97
CA GLN A 116 -27.58 -19.31 -18.48
C GLN A 116 -26.99 -19.14 -17.08
N LEU A 117 -26.46 -17.96 -16.76
CA LEU A 117 -25.91 -17.68 -15.44
C LEU A 117 -27.02 -17.58 -14.39
N ASP A 118 -28.13 -16.92 -14.73
CA ASP A 118 -29.30 -16.79 -13.85
C ASP A 118 -29.94 -18.16 -13.55
N GLU A 119 -30.06 -19.03 -14.57
CA GLU A 119 -30.50 -20.42 -14.37
C GLU A 119 -29.58 -21.19 -13.42
N LYS A 120 -28.26 -21.04 -13.60
CA LYS A 120 -27.27 -21.68 -12.71
C LYS A 120 -27.33 -21.14 -11.29
N LEU A 121 -27.56 -19.85 -11.10
CA LEU A 121 -27.72 -19.24 -9.78
C LEU A 121 -28.96 -19.78 -9.08
N LYS A 122 -30.10 -19.80 -9.78
CA LYS A 122 -31.34 -20.41 -9.26
C LYS A 122 -31.16 -21.88 -8.89
N ALA A 123 -30.50 -22.66 -9.74
CA ALA A 123 -30.19 -24.06 -9.45
C ALA A 123 -29.27 -24.20 -8.21
N ASN A 124 -28.28 -23.32 -8.07
CA ASN A 124 -27.37 -23.31 -6.92
C ASN A 124 -28.11 -22.97 -5.62
N ASP A 125 -29.04 -22.01 -5.66
CA ASP A 125 -29.83 -21.63 -4.49
C ASP A 125 -30.76 -22.76 -4.04
N ILE A 126 -31.38 -23.48 -4.97
CA ILE A 126 -32.16 -24.68 -4.67
C ILE A 126 -31.29 -25.74 -3.99
N VAL A 127 -30.09 -26.01 -4.52
CA VAL A 127 -29.15 -26.99 -3.93
C VAL A 127 -28.71 -26.55 -2.54
N LYS A 128 -28.40 -25.27 -2.32
CA LYS A 128 -28.06 -24.74 -0.99
C LYS A 128 -29.18 -24.91 0.02
N GLU A 129 -30.43 -24.72 -0.40
CA GLU A 129 -31.58 -24.91 0.47
C GLU A 129 -31.75 -26.40 0.82
N GLN A 130 -31.62 -27.29 -0.16
CA GLN A 130 -31.63 -28.74 0.07
C GLN A 130 -30.52 -29.18 1.04
N ILE A 131 -29.29 -28.67 0.87
CA ILE A 131 -28.17 -28.94 1.77
C ILE A 131 -28.49 -28.48 3.19
N ARG A 132 -29.06 -27.27 3.35
CA ARG A 132 -29.47 -26.77 4.67
C ARG A 132 -30.54 -27.66 5.30
N MET A 133 -31.57 -28.07 4.54
CA MET A 133 -32.59 -28.98 5.04
C MET A 133 -32.01 -30.32 5.48
N VAL A 134 -31.14 -30.93 4.66
CA VAL A 134 -30.50 -32.21 4.96
C VAL A 134 -29.58 -32.08 6.18
N LEU A 135 -28.83 -30.99 6.30
CA LEU A 135 -28.00 -30.72 7.47
C LEU A 135 -28.84 -30.61 8.75
N THR A 136 -29.94 -29.86 8.70
CA THR A 136 -30.87 -29.75 9.84
C THR A 136 -31.45 -31.12 10.21
N GLN A 137 -31.90 -31.91 9.22
CA GLN A 137 -32.40 -33.28 9.48
C GLN A 137 -31.33 -34.17 10.12
N HIS A 138 -30.07 -34.11 9.65
CA HIS A 138 -28.98 -34.87 10.24
C HIS A 138 -28.70 -34.44 11.68
N LEU A 139 -28.70 -33.14 11.97
CA LEU A 139 -28.52 -32.62 13.32
C LEU A 139 -29.64 -33.10 14.24
N THR A 140 -30.90 -32.95 13.84
CA THR A 140 -32.04 -33.43 14.63
C THR A 140 -31.96 -34.93 14.89
N ARG A 141 -31.59 -35.72 13.89
CA ARG A 141 -31.44 -37.18 14.06
C ARG A 141 -30.26 -37.56 14.95
N LEU A 142 -29.17 -36.79 14.92
CA LEU A 142 -28.04 -36.93 15.84
C LEU A 142 -28.46 -36.60 17.28
N GLU A 143 -29.26 -35.56 17.48
CA GLU A 143 -29.85 -35.21 18.78
C GLU A 143 -30.76 -36.34 19.29
N GLU A 144 -31.63 -36.88 18.43
CA GLU A 144 -32.51 -38.01 18.77
C GLU A 144 -31.72 -39.28 19.14
N ILE A 145 -30.69 -39.64 18.36
CA ILE A 145 -29.89 -40.86 18.60
C ILE A 145 -29.01 -40.72 19.84
N SER A 146 -28.41 -39.54 20.05
CA SER A 146 -27.56 -39.28 21.21
C SER A 146 -28.37 -39.13 22.50
N GLY A 147 -29.69 -38.87 22.40
CA GLY A 147 -30.55 -38.62 23.55
C GLY A 147 -30.25 -37.30 24.26
N TYR A 148 -29.38 -36.49 23.67
CA TYR A 148 -28.96 -35.18 24.15
C TYR A 148 -29.13 -34.18 23.01
N THR A 149 -29.68 -33.01 23.28
CA THR A 149 -29.53 -31.87 22.37
C THR A 149 -28.06 -31.45 22.28
N ALA A 150 -27.67 -30.75 21.22
CA ALA A 150 -26.27 -30.33 21.05
C ALA A 150 -25.72 -29.53 22.25
N GLU A 151 -26.56 -28.71 22.88
CA GLU A 151 -26.19 -27.95 24.09
C GLU A 151 -26.13 -28.84 25.34
N GLU A 152 -27.03 -29.81 25.50
CA GLU A 152 -26.96 -30.75 26.63
C GLU A 152 -25.73 -31.67 26.54
N ALA A 153 -25.39 -32.14 25.35
CA ALA A 153 -24.18 -32.95 25.13
C ALA A 153 -22.91 -32.16 25.47
N LYS A 154 -22.88 -30.87 25.11
CA LYS A 154 -21.78 -29.96 25.45
C LYS A 154 -21.71 -29.70 26.96
N ALA A 155 -22.84 -29.51 27.63
CA ALA A 155 -22.90 -29.30 29.08
C ALA A 155 -22.43 -30.54 29.85
N GLU A 156 -22.89 -31.73 29.46
CA GLU A 156 -22.48 -33.00 30.07
C GLU A 156 -20.98 -33.29 29.86
N LEU A 157 -20.45 -33.03 28.65
CA LEU A 157 -19.01 -33.15 28.38
C LEU A 157 -18.20 -32.20 29.28
N MET A 158 -18.65 -30.94 29.42
CA MET A 158 -17.98 -29.97 30.28
C MET A 158 -18.02 -30.39 31.74
N HIS A 159 -19.15 -30.92 32.21
CA HIS A 159 -19.30 -31.42 33.57
C HIS A 159 -18.36 -32.62 33.85
N ARG A 160 -18.22 -33.55 32.90
CA ARG A 160 -17.27 -34.67 33.03
C ARG A 160 -15.83 -34.20 33.10
N VAL A 161 -15.43 -33.29 32.23
CA VAL A 161 -14.08 -32.70 32.24
C VAL A 161 -13.82 -31.98 33.57
N GLU A 162 -14.80 -31.23 34.09
CA GLU A 162 -14.67 -30.56 35.38
C GLU A 162 -14.54 -31.56 36.54
N SER A 163 -15.29 -32.65 36.53
CA SER A 163 -15.21 -33.71 37.54
C SER A 163 -13.86 -34.43 37.51
N GLU A 164 -13.34 -34.73 36.31
CA GLU A 164 -12.05 -35.39 36.13
C GLU A 164 -10.90 -34.48 36.58
N ALA A 165 -10.94 -33.19 36.20
CA ALA A 165 -9.98 -32.19 36.66
C ALA A 165 -9.99 -32.02 38.19
N LYS A 166 -11.16 -32.07 38.84
CA LYS A 166 -11.27 -32.05 40.30
C LYS A 166 -10.63 -33.28 40.95
N HIS A 167 -10.80 -34.46 40.34
CA HIS A 167 -10.19 -35.69 40.83
C HIS A 167 -8.66 -35.65 40.75
N ASP A 168 -8.12 -35.22 39.60
CA ASP A 168 -6.68 -35.07 39.39
C ASP A 168 -6.07 -34.03 40.34
N MET A 169 -6.75 -32.90 40.52
CA MET A 169 -6.35 -31.88 41.50
C MET A 169 -6.31 -32.43 42.93
N ALA A 170 -7.29 -33.24 43.32
CA ALA A 170 -7.33 -33.85 44.65
C ALA A 170 -6.14 -34.80 44.87
N GLN A 171 -5.84 -35.68 43.89
CA GLN A 171 -4.66 -36.55 43.96
C GLN A 171 -3.36 -35.74 44.05
N LYS A 172 -3.25 -34.66 43.27
CA LYS A 172 -2.08 -33.76 43.30
C LYS A 172 -1.92 -33.10 44.67
N LEU A 173 -3.03 -32.74 45.32
CA LEU A 173 -3.03 -32.13 46.64
C LEU A 173 -2.53 -33.11 47.71
N ASP A 174 -3.02 -34.35 47.69
CA ASP A 174 -2.59 -35.41 48.60
C ASP A 174 -1.09 -35.72 48.44
N GLU A 175 -0.59 -35.75 47.19
CA GLU A 175 0.84 -35.93 46.89
C GLU A 175 1.69 -34.77 47.45
N LEU A 176 1.24 -33.53 47.25
CA LEU A 176 1.89 -32.33 47.80
C LEU A 176 1.88 -32.33 49.33
N GLU A 177 0.78 -32.71 49.97
CA GLU A 177 0.68 -32.77 51.43
C GLU A 177 1.65 -33.80 52.02
N ALA A 178 1.77 -34.98 51.38
CA ALA A 178 2.74 -35.99 51.77
C ALA A 178 4.19 -35.48 51.65
N GLN A 179 4.53 -34.81 50.55
CA GLN A 179 5.85 -34.20 50.35
C GLN A 179 6.16 -33.13 51.41
N PHE A 180 5.20 -32.24 51.70
CA PHE A 180 5.37 -31.22 52.74
C PHE A 180 5.60 -31.83 54.12
N LYS A 181 4.90 -32.91 54.44
CA LYS A 181 5.07 -33.61 55.72
C LYS A 181 6.46 -34.24 55.85
N GLU A 182 6.96 -34.86 54.78
CA GLU A 182 8.31 -35.44 54.75
C GLU A 182 9.39 -34.36 54.86
N GLU A 183 9.25 -33.25 54.13
CA GLU A 183 10.16 -32.11 54.25
C GLU A 183 10.16 -31.49 55.65
N ALA A 184 8.97 -31.34 56.25
CA ALA A 184 8.83 -30.79 57.59
C ALA A 184 9.51 -31.69 58.62
N GLU A 185 9.35 -33.02 58.51
CA GLU A 185 10.00 -33.98 59.40
C GLU A 185 11.53 -33.94 59.25
N SER A 186 12.04 -33.89 58.02
CA SER A 186 13.47 -33.76 57.74
C SER A 186 14.05 -32.47 58.34
N LYS A 187 13.37 -31.33 58.14
CA LYS A 187 13.75 -30.04 58.73
C LYS A 187 13.73 -30.09 60.26
N ALA A 188 12.73 -30.73 60.87
CA ALA A 188 12.64 -30.87 62.32
C ALA A 188 13.80 -31.71 62.90
N ARG A 189 14.14 -32.84 62.26
CA ARG A 189 15.28 -33.69 62.67
C ARG A 189 16.61 -32.93 62.58
N ASN A 190 16.81 -32.14 61.53
CA ASN A 190 18.00 -31.31 61.37
C ASN A 190 18.11 -30.24 62.48
N LEU A 191 17.01 -29.56 62.80
CA LEU A 191 16.97 -28.57 63.89
C LEU A 191 17.27 -29.20 65.25
N LEU A 192 16.68 -30.36 65.55
CA LEU A 192 16.94 -31.11 66.78
C LEU A 192 18.40 -31.52 66.90
N SER A 193 18.99 -32.01 65.79
CA SER A 193 20.39 -32.44 65.76
C SER A 193 21.34 -31.27 66.04
N LEU A 194 21.06 -30.11 65.44
CA LEU A 194 21.83 -28.88 65.68
C LEU A 194 21.72 -28.38 67.13
N ALA A 195 20.53 -28.49 67.73
CA ALA A 195 20.32 -28.13 69.13
C ALA A 195 21.12 -29.04 70.08
N ILE A 196 21.10 -30.36 69.85
CA ILE A 196 21.88 -31.33 70.63
C ILE A 196 23.38 -31.02 70.54
N GLN A 197 23.89 -30.79 69.33
CA GLN A 197 25.31 -30.46 69.12
C GLN A 197 25.75 -29.21 69.89
N ARG A 198 24.87 -28.20 70.00
CA ARG A 198 25.16 -26.98 70.77
C ARG A 198 25.15 -27.19 72.28
N CYS A 199 24.22 -28.00 72.81
CA CYS A 199 24.07 -28.17 74.26
C CYS A 199 25.05 -29.18 74.88
N ALA A 200 25.58 -30.12 74.10
CA ALA A 200 26.41 -31.20 74.63
C ALA A 200 27.78 -30.75 75.18
N ALA A 201 28.37 -29.70 74.63
CA ALA A 201 29.69 -29.23 75.06
C ALA A 201 29.68 -28.59 76.46
N ASP A 202 28.65 -27.77 76.74
CA ASP A 202 28.56 -27.02 78.00
C ASP A 202 28.15 -27.93 79.17
N HIS A 203 27.30 -28.94 78.95
CA HIS A 203 26.84 -29.82 80.03
C HIS A 203 27.93 -30.78 80.56
N VAL A 204 28.86 -31.22 79.70
CA VAL A 204 29.91 -32.19 80.09
C VAL A 204 30.96 -31.55 81.02
N THR A 205 31.25 -30.26 80.86
CA THR A 205 32.24 -29.55 81.69
C THR A 205 31.71 -29.24 83.08
N GLU A 206 30.46 -28.77 83.21
CA GLU A 206 29.82 -28.56 84.51
C GLU A 206 29.67 -29.86 85.31
N ALA A 207 29.40 -30.97 84.63
CA ALA A 207 29.11 -32.23 85.29
C ALA A 207 30.35 -32.93 85.87
N THR A 208 31.58 -32.63 85.45
CA THR A 208 32.76 -33.51 85.69
C THR A 208 33.86 -32.95 86.60
N VAL A 209 33.91 -31.64 86.84
CA VAL A 209 34.96 -30.98 87.64
C VAL A 209 34.35 -30.18 88.80
N SER A 210 34.93 -30.26 90.00
CA SER A 210 34.51 -29.45 91.16
C SER A 210 35.74 -28.86 91.88
N ALA A 211 35.73 -27.56 92.18
CA ALA A 211 36.83 -26.89 92.87
C ALA A 211 36.57 -26.79 94.38
N VAL A 212 37.61 -27.02 95.19
CA VAL A 212 37.56 -26.96 96.65
C VAL A 212 38.59 -25.96 97.17
N ALA A 213 38.13 -25.00 97.97
CA ALA A 213 38.98 -24.01 98.62
C ALA A 213 39.56 -24.58 99.93
N LEU A 214 40.86 -24.37 100.15
CA LEU A 214 41.61 -24.80 101.31
C LEU A 214 41.88 -23.62 102.25
N PRO A 215 41.86 -23.84 103.58
CA PRO A 215 41.97 -22.74 104.55
C PRO A 215 43.37 -22.11 104.66
N ASN A 216 44.42 -22.80 104.21
CA ASN A 216 45.76 -22.25 104.06
C ASN A 216 46.62 -23.14 103.14
N GLU A 217 47.75 -22.60 102.68
CA GLU A 217 48.68 -23.32 101.80
C GLU A 217 49.43 -24.45 102.51
N GLU A 218 49.56 -24.38 103.84
CA GLU A 218 50.10 -25.46 104.67
C GLU A 218 49.22 -26.73 104.58
N MET A 219 47.89 -26.58 104.52
CA MET A 219 46.95 -27.68 104.29
C MET A 219 47.11 -28.28 102.89
N LYS A 220 47.34 -27.46 101.85
CA LYS A 220 47.67 -27.95 100.49
C LYS A 220 48.95 -28.81 100.52
N GLY A 221 49.99 -28.33 101.21
CA GLY A 221 51.24 -29.07 101.41
C GLY A 221 51.07 -30.39 102.17
N ARG A 222 50.18 -30.43 103.19
CA ARG A 222 49.84 -31.67 103.92
C ARG A 222 49.03 -32.65 103.08
N ILE A 223 48.07 -32.16 102.28
CA ILE A 223 47.27 -32.98 101.37
C ILE A 223 48.16 -33.65 100.31
N ILE A 224 49.18 -32.95 99.81
CA ILE A 224 50.20 -33.54 98.91
C ILE A 224 51.06 -34.57 99.67
N GLY A 225 51.63 -34.16 100.80
CA GLY A 225 52.56 -34.96 101.59
C GLY A 225 53.96 -35.10 100.97
N ARG A 226 54.96 -35.57 101.73
CA ARG A 226 56.33 -35.76 101.22
C ARG A 226 56.33 -36.79 100.09
N GLU A 227 56.73 -36.35 98.89
CA GLU A 227 56.75 -37.11 97.62
C GLU A 227 55.35 -37.47 97.09
N GLY A 228 54.30 -36.69 97.40
CA GLY A 228 52.95 -36.94 96.87
C GLY A 228 52.25 -38.18 97.45
N ARG A 229 52.83 -38.79 98.50
CA ARG A 229 52.27 -40.01 99.10
C ARG A 229 50.87 -39.82 99.69
N ASN A 230 50.55 -38.60 100.13
CA ASN A 230 49.26 -38.35 100.77
C ASN A 230 48.17 -38.10 99.72
N ILE A 231 48.48 -37.38 98.62
CA ILE A 231 47.54 -37.19 97.51
C ILE A 231 47.23 -38.52 96.82
N GLN A 232 48.23 -39.35 96.49
CA GLN A 232 47.97 -40.67 95.89
C GLN A 232 47.11 -41.58 96.78
N LYS A 233 47.30 -41.52 98.10
CA LYS A 233 46.44 -42.26 99.03
C LYS A 233 45.02 -41.72 99.04
N LEU A 234 44.86 -40.40 99.05
CA LEU A 234 43.54 -39.76 99.00
C LEU A 234 42.82 -40.09 97.68
N GLU A 235 43.49 -39.99 96.54
CA GLU A 235 42.96 -40.37 95.23
C GLU A 235 42.58 -41.86 95.18
N THR A 236 43.43 -42.75 95.71
CA THR A 236 43.13 -44.19 95.77
C THR A 236 41.95 -44.50 96.69
N LEU A 237 41.83 -43.81 97.82
CA LEU A 237 40.75 -44.04 98.79
C LEU A 237 39.40 -43.48 98.30
N THR A 238 39.42 -42.28 97.72
CA THR A 238 38.21 -41.59 97.27
C THR A 238 37.82 -41.96 95.84
N GLY A 239 38.77 -42.48 95.06
CA GLY A 239 38.55 -42.91 93.68
C GLY A 239 38.32 -41.74 92.71
N VAL A 240 38.85 -40.56 93.02
CA VAL A 240 38.84 -39.36 92.17
C VAL A 240 40.27 -38.85 91.97
N GLU A 241 40.47 -38.03 90.95
CA GLU A 241 41.75 -37.39 90.65
C GLU A 241 41.77 -35.98 91.23
N LEU A 242 42.82 -35.66 91.99
CA LEU A 242 43.01 -34.35 92.62
C LEU A 242 44.02 -33.56 91.79
N ILE A 243 43.51 -32.64 90.98
CA ILE A 243 44.31 -31.78 90.11
C ILE A 243 44.80 -30.58 90.93
N ILE A 244 46.11 -30.52 91.12
CA ILE A 244 46.77 -29.40 91.78
C ILE A 244 47.32 -28.45 90.73
N ASP A 245 46.75 -27.26 90.70
CA ASP A 245 47.18 -26.17 89.82
C ASP A 245 47.93 -25.08 90.62
N ASP A 246 48.53 -24.13 89.91
CA ASP A 246 49.30 -22.99 90.43
C ASP A 246 48.43 -21.97 91.19
N THR A 247 47.11 -22.22 91.31
CA THR A 247 46.20 -21.38 92.09
C THR A 247 46.42 -21.61 93.60
N PRO A 248 46.78 -20.57 94.39
CA PRO A 248 46.94 -20.70 95.82
C PRO A 248 45.61 -21.05 96.48
N GLU A 249 45.65 -21.83 97.56
CA GLU A 249 44.48 -22.14 98.39
C GLU A 249 43.31 -22.87 97.69
N THR A 250 43.48 -23.46 96.49
CA THR A 250 42.43 -24.25 95.81
C THR A 250 42.99 -25.53 95.19
N ILE A 251 42.20 -26.60 95.21
CA ILE A 251 42.45 -27.85 94.47
C ILE A 251 41.20 -28.20 93.64
N ALA A 252 41.39 -28.67 92.40
CA ALA A 252 40.29 -29.16 91.57
C ALA A 252 40.16 -30.68 91.70
N ILE A 253 38.94 -31.15 91.93
CA ILE A 253 38.60 -32.58 91.99
C ILE A 253 37.94 -32.95 90.67
N SER A 254 38.58 -33.86 89.94
CA SER A 254 38.08 -34.42 88.69
C SER A 254 37.59 -35.85 88.93
N GLY A 255 36.37 -36.14 88.49
CA GLY A 255 35.84 -37.49 88.59
C GLY A 255 34.45 -37.63 87.99
N PHE A 256 34.20 -38.70 87.24
CA PHE A 256 32.94 -38.92 86.53
C PHE A 256 31.74 -39.19 87.47
N ASP A 257 31.99 -39.77 88.65
CA ASP A 257 30.95 -40.08 89.64
C ASP A 257 30.74 -38.89 90.60
N PRO A 258 29.56 -38.23 90.59
CA PRO A 258 29.29 -37.08 91.44
C PRO A 258 29.30 -37.45 92.93
N VAL A 259 28.96 -38.69 93.29
CA VAL A 259 28.95 -39.15 94.68
C VAL A 259 30.37 -39.24 95.22
N ARG A 260 31.29 -39.82 94.43
CA ARG A 260 32.71 -39.92 94.82
C ARG A 260 33.38 -38.55 94.90
N ARG A 261 33.06 -37.65 93.97
CA ARG A 261 33.57 -36.27 93.96
C ARG A 261 33.13 -35.51 95.21
N GLU A 262 31.88 -35.70 95.60
CA GLU A 262 31.32 -35.08 96.81
C GLU A 262 31.93 -35.67 98.09
N ILE A 263 32.14 -36.98 98.15
CA ILE A 263 32.87 -37.62 99.26
C ILE A 263 34.29 -37.08 99.36
N ALA A 264 35.00 -36.96 98.24
CA ALA A 264 36.35 -36.42 98.21
C ALA A 264 36.41 -34.94 98.61
N ARG A 265 35.37 -34.16 98.30
CA ARG A 265 35.24 -32.77 98.72
C ARG A 265 35.04 -32.62 100.24
N LEU A 266 34.34 -33.57 100.86
CA LEU A 266 34.02 -33.54 102.29
C LEU A 266 35.10 -34.15 103.20
N THR A 267 36.03 -34.93 102.63
CA THR A 267 37.09 -35.66 103.35
C THR A 267 38.33 -34.80 103.54
#